data_AF-A0A383F1C2-F1
#
_entry.id   AF-A0A383F1C2-F1
#
_cell.length_a   1.000
_cell.length_b   1.000
_cell.length_c   1.000
_cell.angle_alpha   90.00
_cell.angle_beta   90.00
_cell.angle_gamma   90.00
#
_symmetry.space_group_name_H-M   'P 1'
#
loop_
_entity.id
_entity.type
_entity.pdbx_description
1 polymer ?
#
loop_
_entity_poly.entity_id
_entity_poly.type
_entity_poly.pdbx_seq_one_letter_code
_entity_poly.pdbx_strand_id
1 'polypeptide(L)'
;MVKAYVAGTCDTKGTELRYIKSLIEAAGLQTCLVDLSTGKGDGGPVDVPAAEVAAHHQEGARAVLHGDDRGRAVTAMADAFSQFVRTRGDIG
;
A
#
# COMPACT_ATOMS: atom_id res chain seq x y z
N MET A 1 8.31 -12.98 -12.49
CA MET A 1 7.03 -13.70 -12.29
C MET A 1 6.00 -12.68 -11.86
N VAL A 2 4.77 -12.80 -12.35
CA VAL A 2 3.68 -11.88 -11.99
C VAL A 2 3.14 -12.18 -10.58
N LYS A 3 2.59 -11.17 -9.92
CA LYS A 3 2.05 -11.24 -8.57
C LYS A 3 0.70 -10.50 -8.49
N ALA A 4 -0.18 -11.02 -7.66
CA ALA A 4 -1.37 -10.32 -7.21
C ALA A 4 -1.02 -9.31 -6.12
N TYR A 5 -1.27 -8.03 -6.37
CA TYR A 5 -1.04 -6.98 -5.38
C TYR A 5 -2.28 -6.84 -4.48
N VAL A 6 -2.10 -7.05 -3.18
CA VAL A 6 -3.12 -6.82 -2.16
C VAL A 6 -2.82 -5.45 -1.55
N ALA A 7 -3.55 -4.42 -1.95
CA ALA A 7 -3.30 -3.04 -1.53
C ALA A 7 -4.43 -2.52 -0.63
N GLY A 8 -4.08 -1.89 0.49
CA GLY A 8 -5.08 -1.32 1.40
C GLY A 8 -4.48 -0.68 2.64
N THR A 9 -5.33 -0.11 3.49
CA THR A 9 -4.94 0.60 4.71
C THR A 9 -4.73 -0.38 5.87
N CYS A 10 -3.48 -0.81 6.11
CA CYS A 10 -3.16 -1.79 7.14
C CYS A 10 -3.41 -1.28 8.58
N ASP A 11 -3.40 0.04 8.81
CA ASP A 11 -3.75 0.68 10.09
C ASP A 11 -5.13 0.27 10.65
N THR A 12 -6.06 -0.06 9.76
CA THR A 12 -7.44 -0.40 10.08
C THR A 12 -7.88 -1.77 9.57
N LYS A 13 -7.20 -2.31 8.55
CA LYS A 13 -7.58 -3.56 7.86
C LYS A 13 -6.43 -4.56 7.72
N GLY A 14 -5.39 -4.43 8.55
CA GLY A 14 -4.19 -5.25 8.42
C GLY A 14 -4.47 -6.75 8.52
N THR A 15 -5.35 -7.16 9.44
CA THR A 15 -5.73 -8.57 9.62
C THR A 15 -6.46 -9.11 8.39
N GLU A 16 -7.42 -8.37 7.87
CA GLU A 16 -8.23 -8.72 6.71
C GLU A 16 -7.39 -8.78 5.43
N LEU A 17 -6.47 -7.82 5.24
CA LEU A 17 -5.57 -7.80 4.08
C LEU A 17 -4.60 -8.97 4.10
N ARG A 18 -4.04 -9.32 5.27
CA ARG A 18 -3.17 -10.51 5.42
C ARG A 18 -3.95 -11.80 5.23
N TYR A 19 -5.21 -11.85 5.67
CA TYR A 19 -6.08 -12.99 5.41
C TYR A 19 -6.33 -13.16 3.90
N ILE A 20 -6.70 -12.09 3.18
CA ILE A 20 -6.87 -12.12 1.72
C ILE A 20 -5.58 -12.55 1.02
N LYS A 21 -4.43 -12.00 1.42
CA LYS A 21 -3.10 -12.43 0.93
C LYS A 21 -2.92 -13.94 1.08
N SER A 22 -3.17 -14.49 2.27
CA SER A 22 -2.98 -15.92 2.54
C SER A 22 -3.88 -16.82 1.68
N LEU A 23 -5.12 -16.39 1.40
CA LEU A 23 -6.03 -17.14 0.53
C LEU A 23 -5.54 -17.19 -0.92
N ILE A 24 -5.00 -16.07 -1.43
CA ILE A 24 -4.44 -16.02 -2.79
C ILE A 24 -3.17 -16.89 -2.88
N GLU A 25 -2.31 -16.85 -1.86
CA GLU A 25 -1.11 -17.69 -1.80
C GLU A 25 -1.46 -19.19 -1.71
N ALA A 26 -2.49 -19.55 -0.94
CA ALA A 26 -2.99 -20.92 -0.85
C ALA A 26 -3.55 -21.44 -2.20
N ALA A 27 -3.98 -20.53 -3.09
CA ALA A 27 -4.37 -20.87 -4.46
C ALA A 27 -3.17 -21.03 -5.43
N GLY A 28 -1.94 -20.90 -4.94
CA GLY A 28 -0.71 -21.09 -5.73
C GLY A 28 -0.22 -19.83 -6.46
N LEU A 29 -0.80 -18.66 -6.18
CA LEU A 29 -0.40 -17.38 -6.76
C LEU A 29 0.57 -16.64 -5.84
N GLN A 30 1.57 -15.96 -6.42
CA GLN A 30 2.43 -15.06 -5.66
C GLN A 30 1.70 -13.76 -5.35
N THR A 31 1.96 -13.17 -4.19
CA THR A 31 1.32 -11.91 -3.78
C THR A 31 2.33 -10.84 -3.36
N CYS A 32 1.86 -9.61 -3.28
CA CYS A 32 2.57 -8.47 -2.69
C CYS A 32 1.58 -7.61 -1.88
N LEU A 33 1.74 -7.54 -0.56
CA LEU A 33 0.95 -6.72 0.34
C LEU A 33 1.52 -5.29 0.39
N VAL A 34 0.71 -4.34 -0.07
CA VAL A 34 1.05 -2.91 -0.13
C VAL A 34 0.22 -2.13 0.88
N ASP A 35 0.89 -1.48 1.82
CA ASP A 35 0.23 -0.62 2.81
C ASP A 35 -0.02 0.79 2.22
N LEU A 36 -1.27 1.25 2.33
CA LEU A 36 -1.73 2.58 1.92
C LEU A 36 -2.21 3.42 3.11
N SER A 37 -1.83 3.04 4.33
CA SER A 37 -2.13 3.81 5.54
C SER A 37 -1.52 5.21 5.46
N THR A 38 -2.29 6.24 5.78
CA THR A 38 -1.82 7.62 5.85
C THR A 38 -1.43 8.05 7.26
N GLY A 39 -1.83 7.26 8.26
CA GLY A 39 -1.43 7.41 9.66
C GLY A 39 -0.41 6.37 10.09
N LYS A 40 -0.28 6.20 11.41
CA LYS A 40 0.56 5.15 11.99
C LYS A 40 0.00 3.77 11.64
N GLY A 41 0.78 2.96 10.92
CA GLY A 41 0.41 1.58 10.59
C GLY A 41 0.26 0.68 11.82
N ASP A 42 -0.33 -0.50 11.61
CA ASP A 42 -0.57 -1.50 12.67
C ASP A 42 0.71 -2.21 13.14
N GLY A 43 1.85 -1.98 12.47
CA GLY A 43 3.14 -2.62 12.75
C GLY A 43 3.22 -4.08 12.30
N GLY A 44 2.21 -4.57 11.59
CA GLY A 44 2.21 -5.91 11.00
C GLY A 44 3.12 -6.02 9.78
N PRO A 45 3.45 -7.25 9.36
CA PRO A 45 4.29 -7.47 8.19
C PRO A 45 3.56 -7.05 6.92
N VAL A 46 4.28 -6.31 6.07
CA VAL A 46 3.87 -5.87 4.72
C VAL A 46 5.07 -6.01 3.79
N ASP A 47 4.83 -6.22 2.51
CA ASP A 47 5.91 -6.33 1.53
C ASP A 47 6.37 -4.95 1.05
N VAL A 48 5.43 -4.00 0.97
CA VAL A 48 5.68 -2.60 0.61
C VAL A 48 5.06 -1.69 1.67
N PRO A 49 5.87 -0.92 2.42
CA PRO A 49 5.37 -0.02 3.44
C PRO A 49 4.77 1.26 2.83
N ALA A 50 3.83 1.89 3.56
CA ALA A 50 3.18 3.13 3.13
C ALA A 50 4.18 4.26 2.83
N ALA A 51 5.30 4.32 3.53
CA ALA A 51 6.36 5.31 3.27
C ALA A 51 7.02 5.13 1.89
N GLU A 52 7.15 3.89 1.41
CA GLU A 52 7.67 3.62 0.08
C GLU A 52 6.66 4.08 -0.98
N VAL A 53 5.37 3.76 -0.82
CA VAL A 53 4.32 4.23 -1.74
C VAL A 53 4.25 5.75 -1.75
N ALA A 54 4.22 6.39 -0.59
CA ALA A 54 4.14 7.84 -0.43
C ALA A 54 5.31 8.59 -1.10
N ALA A 55 6.50 7.96 -1.19
CA ALA A 55 7.66 8.56 -1.85
C ALA A 55 7.47 8.75 -3.37
N HIS A 56 6.49 8.07 -3.99
CA HIS A 56 6.12 8.28 -5.39
C HIS A 56 5.20 9.49 -5.64
N HIS A 57 4.76 10.18 -4.58
CA HIS A 57 4.06 11.45 -4.73
C HIS A 57 4.98 12.53 -5.32
N GLN A 58 4.47 13.40 -6.19
CA GLN A 58 5.28 14.44 -6.86
C GLN A 58 5.94 15.41 -5.87
N GLU A 59 5.26 15.67 -4.75
CA GLU A 59 5.76 16.51 -3.65
C GLU A 59 6.45 15.69 -2.53
N GLY A 60 6.68 14.40 -2.78
CA GLY A 60 7.30 13.45 -1.85
C GLY A 60 6.40 13.00 -0.70
N ALA A 61 6.93 12.11 0.14
CA ALA A 61 6.16 11.42 1.19
C ALA A 61 5.56 12.36 2.25
N ARG A 62 6.12 13.56 2.44
CA ARG A 62 5.62 14.55 3.43
C ARG A 62 4.25 15.10 3.06
N ALA A 63 3.95 15.21 1.76
CA ALA A 63 2.62 15.62 1.30
C ALA A 63 1.53 14.59 1.65
N VAL A 64 1.93 13.35 1.94
CA VAL A 64 1.04 12.23 2.25
C VAL A 64 0.95 11.95 3.75
N LEU A 65 2.08 11.86 4.46
CA LEU A 65 2.16 11.29 5.82
C LEU A 65 2.19 12.31 6.96
N HIS A 66 2.31 13.61 6.66
CA HIS A 66 2.53 14.66 7.66
C HIS A 66 1.48 15.79 7.62
N GLY A 67 0.31 15.54 7.05
CA GLY A 67 -0.80 16.49 7.03
C GLY A 67 -1.79 16.27 8.18
N ASP A 68 -2.34 17.36 8.73
CA ASP A 68 -3.40 17.32 9.76
C ASP A 68 -4.79 16.99 9.19
N ASP A 69 -4.92 17.01 7.85
CA ASP A 69 -6.14 16.72 7.12
C ASP A 69 -6.09 15.30 6.54
N ARG A 70 -6.84 14.39 7.18
CA ARG A 70 -6.95 12.99 6.75
C ARG A 70 -7.48 12.88 5.31
N GLY A 71 -8.39 13.74 4.88
CA GLY A 71 -8.94 13.74 3.52
C GLY A 71 -7.87 14.03 2.49
N ARG A 72 -7.09 15.10 2.72
CA ARG A 72 -5.93 15.44 1.86
C ARG A 72 -4.90 14.33 1.82
N ALA A 73 -4.59 13.72 2.96
CA ALA A 73 -3.63 12.63 3.04
C ALA A 73 -4.07 11.41 2.20
N VAL A 74 -5.36 11.06 2.24
CA VAL A 74 -5.91 9.95 1.44
C VAL A 74 -5.83 10.26 -0.05
N THR A 75 -6.18 11.48 -0.48
CA THR A 75 -6.04 11.90 -1.88
C THR A 75 -4.59 11.83 -2.34
N ALA A 76 -3.65 12.39 -1.56
CA ALA A 76 -2.24 12.35 -1.89
C ALA A 76 -1.67 10.92 -1.92
N MET A 77 -2.14 10.02 -1.05
CA MET A 77 -1.77 8.60 -1.09
C MET A 77 -2.28 7.92 -2.36
N ALA A 78 -3.49 8.25 -2.82
CA ALA A 78 -4.03 7.70 -4.08
C ALA A 78 -3.20 8.14 -5.29
N ASP A 79 -2.78 9.41 -5.32
CA ASP A 79 -1.89 9.94 -6.36
C ASP A 79 -0.52 9.25 -6.33
N ALA A 80 0.06 9.10 -5.13
CA ALA A 80 1.32 8.40 -4.94
C ALA A 80 1.23 6.93 -5.38
N PHE A 81 0.16 6.23 -5.00
CA PHE A 81 -0.09 4.83 -5.38
C PHE A 81 -0.25 4.66 -6.89
N SER A 82 -0.91 5.62 -7.55
CA SER A 82 -1.05 5.61 -9.02
C SER A 82 0.30 5.69 -9.73
N GLN A 83 1.24 6.47 -9.19
CA GLN A 83 2.61 6.54 -9.73
C GLN A 83 3.42 5.29 -9.36
N PHE A 84 3.30 4.81 -8.12
CA PHE A 84 3.93 3.57 -7.65
C PHE A 84 3.59 2.39 -8.56
N VAL A 85 2.31 2.17 -8.87
CA VAL A 85 1.85 1.04 -9.71
C VAL A 85 2.51 1.06 -11.09
N ARG A 86 2.71 2.25 -11.68
CA ARG A 86 3.37 2.40 -12.99
C ARG A 86 4.84 1.98 -12.99
N THR A 87 5.48 1.92 -11.82
CA THR A 87 6.87 1.46 -11.69
C THR A 87 6.99 -0.07 -11.57
N ARG A 88 5.88 -0.78 -11.41
CA ARG A 88 5.86 -2.23 -11.18
C ARG A 88 5.60 -2.97 -12.49
N GLY A 89 6.58 -3.76 -12.92
CA GLY A 89 6.48 -4.63 -14.10
C GLY A 89 6.00 -6.05 -13.79
N ASP A 90 5.70 -6.36 -12.53
CA ASP A 90 5.35 -7.70 -12.05
C ASP A 90 3.89 -7.82 -11.57
N ILE A 91 3.02 -6.87 -11.93
CA ILE A 91 1.57 -6.95 -11.65
C ILE A 91 0.88 -7.80 -12.72
N GLY A 92 0.10 -8.81 -12.31
CA GLY A 92 -0.67 -9.65 -13.23
C GLY A 92 -1.35 -10.84 -12.56
#